data_AF-A0A4R4C4V8-F1
#
_entry.id   AF-A0A4R4C4V8-F1
#
_cell.length_a   1.000
_cell.length_b   1.000
_cell.length_c   1.000
_cell.angle_alpha   90.00
_cell.angle_beta   90.00
_cell.angle_gamma   90.00
#
_symmetry.space_group_name_H-M   'P 1'
#
loop_
_entity.id
_entity.type
_entity.pdbx_description
1 polymer ?
#
loop_
_entity_poly.entity_id
_entity_poly.type
_entity_poly.pdbx_seq_one_letter_code
_entity_poly.pdbx_strand_id
1 'polypeptide(L)'
;MNAPRERIRYDANVCGGDFAHVRERFDTWKRESLVYRPERRMFDGKDEVRELNDTVYDGPERAQRALVAECTPSDRFALAVRLTAEGRTMWLVMAAYDD
;
A
#
# COMPACT_ATOMS: atom_id res chain seq x y z
N MET A 1 -4.84 -12.26 -31.66
CA MET A 1 -5.30 -11.25 -30.69
C MET A 1 -4.40 -11.35 -29.48
N ASN A 2 -3.48 -10.40 -29.28
CA ASN A 2 -2.76 -10.29 -28.01
C ASN A 2 -3.72 -9.61 -27.04
N ALA A 3 -4.22 -10.34 -26.04
CA ALA A 3 -4.93 -9.70 -24.93
C ALA A 3 -4.01 -8.63 -24.32
N PRO A 4 -4.51 -7.43 -23.98
CA PRO A 4 -3.70 -6.50 -23.19
C PRO A 4 -3.30 -7.25 -21.92
N ARG A 5 -2.00 -7.39 -21.66
CA ARG A 5 -1.53 -7.83 -20.34
C ARG A 5 -2.11 -6.85 -19.35
N GLU A 6 -3.04 -7.30 -18.51
CA GLU A 6 -3.61 -6.52 -17.42
C GLU A 6 -2.44 -5.93 -16.62
N ARG A 7 -2.26 -4.61 -16.71
CA ARG A 7 -1.16 -3.93 -16.01
C ARG A 7 -1.63 -3.70 -14.60
N ILE A 8 -1.15 -4.52 -13.67
CA ILE A 8 -1.44 -4.32 -12.25
C ILE A 8 -1.00 -2.90 -11.86
N ARG A 9 -1.96 -2.14 -11.35
CA ARG A 9 -1.75 -0.81 -10.77
C ARG A 9 -1.57 -0.95 -9.27
N TYR A 10 -0.63 -0.20 -8.71
CA TYR A 10 -0.39 -0.14 -7.27
C TYR A 10 -0.67 1.25 -6.74
N ASP A 11 -1.45 1.33 -5.67
CA ASP A 11 -1.53 2.51 -4.81
C ASP A 11 -0.66 2.27 -3.58
N ALA A 12 0.14 3.25 -3.19
CA ALA A 12 0.99 3.15 -2.02
C ALA A 12 1.05 4.47 -1.24
N ASN A 13 1.13 4.37 0.09
CA ASN A 13 1.38 5.51 0.98
C ASN A 13 2.32 5.13 2.13
N VAL A 14 2.90 6.14 2.77
CA VAL A 14 3.78 5.95 3.92
C VAL A 14 3.23 6.65 5.15
N CYS A 15 3.42 6.07 6.33
CA CYS A 15 3.19 6.75 7.59
C CYS A 15 4.16 6.29 8.67
N GLY A 16 4.42 7.14 9.66
CA GLY A 16 5.13 6.76 10.88
C GLY A 16 4.17 6.24 11.95
N GLY A 17 4.73 5.85 13.10
CA GLY A 17 3.96 5.35 14.25
C GLY A 17 3.88 3.83 14.31
N ASP A 18 2.97 3.35 15.15
CA ASP A 18 2.66 1.93 15.28
C ASP A 18 1.59 1.49 14.26
N PHE A 19 1.30 0.19 14.22
CA PHE A 19 0.32 -0.34 13.28
C PHE A 19 -1.13 0.08 13.58
N ALA A 20 -1.46 0.42 14.83
CA ALA A 20 -2.78 0.97 15.15
C ALA A 20 -2.96 2.33 14.45
N HIS A 21 -1.92 3.18 14.49
CA HIS A 21 -1.91 4.44 13.77
C HIS A 21 -2.02 4.25 12.25
N VAL A 22 -1.38 3.21 11.69
CA VAL A 22 -1.50 2.87 10.26
C VAL A 22 -2.96 2.60 9.89
N ARG A 23 -3.71 1.87 10.71
CA ARG A 23 -5.13 1.59 10.46
C ARG A 23 -5.98 2.85 10.46
N GLU A 24 -5.79 3.72 11.45
CA GLU A 24 -6.49 5.02 11.52
C GLU A 24 -6.16 5.91 10.31
N ARG A 25 -4.89 5.94 9.90
CA ARG A 25 -4.44 6.68 8.71
C ARG A 25 -5.01 6.10 7.43
N PHE A 26 -5.08 4.78 7.32
CA PHE A 26 -5.67 4.10 6.18
C PHE A 26 -7.14 4.47 5.98
N ASP A 27 -7.93 4.52 7.07
CA ASP A 27 -9.33 4.97 7.00
C ASP A 27 -9.48 6.44 6.59
N THR A 28 -8.48 7.27 6.91
CA THR A 28 -8.42 8.66 6.45
C THR A 28 -8.09 8.73 4.97
N TRP A 29 -7.04 8.01 4.53
CA TRP A 29 -6.61 7.97 3.12
C TRP A 29 -7.71 7.50 2.18
N LYS A 30 -8.54 6.54 2.60
CA LYS A 30 -9.73 6.09 1.83
C LYS A 30 -10.71 7.21 1.47
N ARG A 31 -10.65 8.35 2.15
CA ARG A 31 -11.50 9.53 1.89
C ARG A 31 -10.76 10.62 1.11
N GLU A 32 -9.45 10.52 0.98
CA GLU A 32 -8.61 11.47 0.27
C GLU A 32 -8.58 11.16 -1.23
N SER A 33 -8.65 12.21 -2.03
CA SER A 33 -8.47 12.13 -3.48
C SER A 33 -6.99 11.96 -3.82
N LEU A 34 -6.68 11.14 -4.83
CA LEU A 34 -5.32 11.05 -5.35
C LEU A 34 -4.91 12.38 -6.00
N VAL A 35 -3.73 12.90 -5.64
CA VAL A 35 -3.20 14.19 -6.12
C VAL A 35 -3.19 14.27 -7.65
N TYR A 36 -2.86 13.19 -8.33
CA TYR A 36 -2.77 13.14 -9.80
C TYR A 36 -4.09 12.75 -10.49
N ARG A 37 -5.07 12.21 -9.75
CA ARG A 37 -6.41 11.84 -10.27
C ARG A 37 -7.46 12.11 -9.20
N PRO A 38 -7.95 13.35 -9.08
CA PRO A 38 -8.86 13.73 -8.01
C PRO A 38 -10.20 12.98 -8.04
N GLU A 39 -10.57 12.42 -9.20
CA GLU A 39 -11.75 11.59 -9.42
C GLU A 39 -11.70 10.25 -8.67
N ARG A 40 -10.51 9.82 -8.22
CA ARG A 40 -10.30 8.54 -7.51
C ARG A 40 -9.84 8.79 -6.09
N ARG A 41 -10.36 7.95 -5.18
CA ARG A 41 -9.95 7.91 -3.78
C ARG A 41 -8.77 6.98 -3.60
N MET A 42 -7.91 7.28 -2.63
CA MET A 42 -6.79 6.41 -2.30
C MET A 42 -7.30 5.09 -1.69
N PHE A 43 -6.72 3.95 -2.05
CA PHE A 43 -7.13 2.65 -1.52
C PHE A 43 -8.62 2.31 -1.71
N ASP A 44 -9.24 2.85 -2.76
CA ASP A 44 -10.65 2.62 -3.05
C ASP A 44 -10.98 1.12 -3.14
N GLY A 45 -12.13 0.72 -2.61
CA GLY A 45 -12.58 -0.68 -2.58
C GLY A 45 -11.81 -1.62 -1.64
N LYS A 46 -10.81 -1.14 -0.88
CA LYS A 46 -10.16 -1.93 0.17
C LYS A 46 -10.84 -1.69 1.53
N ASP A 47 -11.17 -2.77 2.21
CA ASP A 47 -11.89 -2.77 3.49
C ASP A 47 -10.94 -2.38 4.64
N GLU A 48 -9.75 -2.99 4.68
CA GLU A 48 -8.80 -2.90 5.80
C GLU A 48 -7.34 -2.91 5.33
N VAL A 49 -6.42 -2.66 6.26
CA VAL A 49 -4.98 -2.85 6.09
C VAL A 49 -4.47 -3.94 7.03
N ARG A 50 -3.58 -4.79 6.53
CA ARG A 50 -2.97 -5.91 7.25
C ARG A 50 -1.45 -5.84 7.20
N GLU A 51 -0.81 -6.22 8.30
CA GLU A 51 0.64 -6.41 8.30
C GLU A 51 0.98 -7.63 7.44
N LEU A 52 1.93 -7.47 6.51
CA LEU A 52 2.41 -8.59 5.71
C LEU A 52 3.24 -9.53 6.60
N ASN A 53 4.16 -8.97 7.39
CA ASN A 53 5.01 -9.71 8.31
C ASN A 53 5.68 -8.77 9.33
N ASP A 54 6.34 -9.37 10.32
CA ASP A 54 7.10 -8.64 11.34
C ASP A 54 8.48 -8.14 10.88
N THR A 55 8.84 -8.27 9.60
CA THR A 55 10.17 -7.88 9.11
C THR A 55 10.28 -6.36 8.96
N VAL A 56 11.42 -5.80 9.39
CA VAL A 56 11.78 -4.41 9.13
C VAL A 56 12.76 -4.37 7.96
N TYR A 57 12.33 -3.82 6.83
CA TYR A 57 13.13 -3.73 5.62
C TYR A 57 14.06 -2.52 5.64
N ASP A 58 15.28 -2.70 5.17
CA ASP A 58 16.22 -1.59 5.00
C ASP A 58 15.92 -0.83 3.70
N GLY A 59 15.26 0.32 3.84
CA GLY A 59 14.91 1.20 2.74
C GLY A 59 13.59 0.88 2.01
N PRO A 60 13.03 1.88 1.30
CA PRO A 60 11.73 1.77 0.64
C PRO A 60 11.74 0.80 -0.54
N GLU A 61 12.84 0.65 -1.27
CA GLU A 61 12.90 -0.22 -2.46
C GLU A 61 12.68 -1.70 -2.11
N ARG A 62 13.29 -2.18 -1.03
CA ARG A 62 13.12 -3.57 -0.56
C ARG A 62 11.71 -3.81 -0.03
N ALA A 63 11.20 -2.87 0.76
CA ALA A 63 9.85 -2.89 1.28
C ALA A 63 8.81 -2.95 0.15
N GLN A 64 8.99 -2.09 -0.86
CA GLN A 64 8.12 -2.02 -2.03
C GLN A 64 8.13 -3.34 -2.81
N ARG A 65 9.32 -3.92 -3.04
CA ARG A 65 9.43 -5.20 -3.75
C ARG A 65 8.73 -6.35 -3.02
N ALA A 66 8.80 -6.38 -1.68
CA ALA A 66 8.08 -7.37 -0.88
C ALA A 66 6.56 -7.20 -1.02
N LEU A 67 6.05 -5.96 -0.94
CA LEU A 67 4.63 -5.70 -1.14
C LEU A 67 4.16 -6.02 -2.56
N VAL A 68 4.94 -5.72 -3.59
CA VAL A 68 4.59 -6.04 -4.99
C VAL A 68 4.51 -7.55 -5.22
N ALA A 69 5.31 -8.34 -4.51
CA ALA A 69 5.29 -9.80 -4.63
C ALA A 69 4.02 -10.43 -4.01
N GLU A 70 3.43 -9.78 -3.01
CA GLU A 70 2.36 -10.34 -2.18
C GLU A 70 1.00 -9.68 -2.39
N CYS A 71 0.96 -8.42 -2.84
CA CYS A 71 -0.31 -7.73 -3.13
C CYS A 71 -1.00 -8.35 -4.34
N THR A 72 -2.23 -8.80 -4.16
CA THR A 72 -3.07 -9.29 -5.27
C THR A 72 -4.19 -8.31 -5.57
N PRO A 73 -4.52 -8.02 -6.85
CA PRO A 73 -5.64 -7.15 -7.21
C PRO A 73 -6.98 -7.50 -6.58
N SER A 74 -7.26 -8.81 -6.47
CA SER A 74 -8.49 -9.35 -5.89
C SER A 74 -8.57 -9.22 -4.36
N ASP A 75 -7.48 -8.86 -3.68
CA ASP A 75 -7.51 -8.71 -2.23
C ASP A 75 -8.41 -7.54 -1.83
N ARG A 76 -9.27 -7.76 -0.83
CA ARG A 76 -10.08 -6.68 -0.24
C ARG A 76 -9.33 -5.90 0.84
N PHE A 77 -8.03 -6.11 0.99
CA PHE A 77 -7.20 -5.44 1.95
C PHE A 77 -5.94 -4.86 1.30
N ALA A 78 -5.36 -3.85 1.94
CA ALA A 78 -4.02 -3.40 1.66
C ALA A 78 -3.02 -4.14 2.55
N LEU A 79 -1.78 -4.26 2.10
CA LEU A 79 -0.68 -4.83 2.87
C LEU A 79 0.26 -3.74 3.36
N ALA A 80 0.78 -3.90 4.57
CA ALA A 80 1.71 -2.99 5.20
C ALA A 80 3.00 -3.71 5.64
N VAL A 81 4.14 -3.07 5.45
CA VAL A 81 5.45 -3.53 5.97
C VAL A 81 6.16 -2.41 6.70
N ARG A 82 7.00 -2.78 7.66
CA ARG A 82 7.91 -1.85 8.34
C ARG A 82 9.16 -1.65 7.51
N LEU A 83 9.64 -0.42 7.42
CA LEU A 83 10.94 -0.12 6.82
C LEU A 83 11.70 0.93 7.62
N THR A 84 13.02 0.93 7.50
CA THR A 84 13.87 2.03 7.96
C THR A 84 14.20 2.94 6.78
N ALA A 85 13.90 4.24 6.92
CA ALA A 85 14.36 5.26 5.99
C ALA A 85 14.80 6.50 6.77
N GLU A 86 15.96 7.05 6.40
CA GLU A 86 16.55 8.24 7.03
C GLU A 86 16.66 8.12 8.57
N GLY A 87 16.99 6.92 9.06
CA GLY A 87 17.13 6.64 10.49
C GLY A 87 15.82 6.53 11.28
N ARG A 88 14.66 6.52 10.60
CA ARG A 88 13.33 6.36 11.21
C ARG A 88 12.65 5.09 10.73
N THR A 89 11.92 4.43 11.62
CA THR A 89 11.03 3.32 11.25
C THR A 89 9.71 3.89 10.77
N MET A 90 9.26 3.44 9.59
CA MET A 90 8.02 3.85 8.94
C MET A 90 7.28 2.61 8.43
N TRP A 91 6.02 2.80 8.09
CA TRP A 91 5.18 1.83 7.42
C TRP A 91 4.96 2.23 5.98
N LEU A 92 5.19 1.30 5.07
CA LEU A 92 4.74 1.40 3.68
C LEU A 92 3.50 0.54 3.54
N VAL A 93 2.41 1.15 3.07
CA VAL A 93 1.13 0.49 2.79
C VAL A 93 0.92 0.45 1.28
N MET A 94 0.51 -0.69 0.75
CA MET A 94 0.26 -0.88 -0.67
C MET A 94 -1.00 -1.70 -0.94
N ALA A 95 -1.67 -1.39 -2.04
CA ALA A 95 -2.76 -2.17 -2.60
C ALA A 95 -2.55 -2.35 -4.11
N ALA A 96 -2.88 -3.53 -4.61
CA ALA A 96 -2.90 -3.82 -6.04
C ALA A 96 -4.33 -3.74 -6.61
N TYR A 97 -4.41 -3.44 -7.91
CA TYR A 97 -5.63 -3.30 -8.69
C TYR A 97 -5.41 -3.81 -10.11
N ASP A 98 -6.43 -4.42 -10.69
CA ASP A 98 -6.51 -4.63 -12.13
C ASP A 98 -6.90 -3.28 -12.78
N ASP A 99 -6.26 -2.96 -13.92
CA ASP A 99 -6.52 -1.73 -14.68
C ASP A 99 -7.52 -1.96 -15.82
#